data_AF-A0A8S0V421-F1
#
_entry.id   AF-A0A8S0V421-F1
#
_cell.length_a   1.000
_cell.length_b   1.000
_cell.length_c   1.000
_cell.angle_alpha   90.00
_cell.angle_beta   90.00
_cell.angle_gamma   90.00
#
_symmetry.space_group_name_H-M   'P 1'
#
loop_
_entity.id
_entity.type
_entity.pdbx_description
1 polymer ?
#
loop_
_entity_poly.entity_id
_entity_poly.type
_entity_poly.pdbx_seq_one_letter_code
_entity_poly.pdbx_strand_id
1 'polypeptide(L)'
;MALSETYQEETSTMRNEIQDLRTNARIFQLSKCTACTFTLDLPAVHFMCMHSFHQRCLGDNDKECPECAPEYRAVLEMKNLEQNSKNQDQFFQQVRTSKNGFSVIAGYFGKGIISKTSNGPAEALNSSSDF
;
A
#
# COMPACT_ATOMS: atom_id res chain seq x y z
N MET A 1 22.38 -9.87 -17.47
CA MET A 1 21.48 -10.22 -16.37
C MET A 1 20.08 -9.83 -16.81
N ALA A 2 19.13 -10.75 -16.81
CA ALA A 2 17.78 -10.46 -17.29
C ALA A 2 17.02 -9.60 -16.27
N LEU A 3 16.19 -8.66 -16.74
CA LEU A 3 15.41 -7.77 -15.88
C LEU A 3 14.54 -8.53 -14.86
N SER A 4 14.04 -9.72 -15.26
CA SER A 4 13.27 -10.61 -14.40
C SER A 4 14.08 -11.20 -13.24
N GLU A 5 15.36 -11.48 -13.46
CA GLU A 5 16.25 -12.00 -12.42
C GLU A 5 16.53 -10.92 -11.38
N THR A 6 16.80 -9.68 -11.83
CA THR A 6 17.00 -8.52 -10.94
C THR A 6 15.80 -8.26 -10.03
N TYR A 7 14.58 -8.24 -10.59
CA TYR A 7 13.38 -8.05 -9.77
C TYR A 7 13.15 -9.20 -8.76
N GLN A 8 13.44 -10.44 -9.16
CA GLN A 8 13.32 -11.57 -8.23
C GLN A 8 14.32 -11.43 -7.08
N GLU A 9 15.56 -11.08 -7.38
CA GLU A 9 16.60 -10.84 -6.39
C GLU A 9 16.23 -9.70 -5.43
N GLU A 10 15.79 -8.56 -5.95
CA GLU A 10 15.31 -7.43 -5.14
C GLU A 10 14.16 -7.85 -4.21
N THR A 11 13.17 -8.60 -4.72
CA THR A 11 12.07 -9.08 -3.87
C THR A 11 12.53 -10.08 -2.82
N SER A 12 13.58 -10.87 -3.09
CA SER A 12 14.14 -11.80 -2.12
C SER A 12 14.85 -11.05 -0.99
N THR A 13 15.63 -10.02 -1.34
CA THR A 13 16.32 -9.13 -0.40
C THR A 13 15.32 -8.40 0.50
N MET A 14 14.26 -7.82 -0.07
CA MET A 14 13.20 -7.17 0.71
C MET A 14 12.52 -8.14 1.68
N ARG A 15 12.27 -9.40 1.29
CA ARG A 15 11.67 -10.41 2.19
C ARG A 15 12.59 -10.75 3.37
N ASN A 16 13.88 -10.88 3.11
CA ASN A 16 14.87 -11.13 4.16
C ASN A 16 14.94 -9.93 5.12
N GLU A 17 14.93 -8.71 4.59
CA GLU A 17 14.90 -7.50 5.41
C GLU A 17 13.65 -7.42 6.29
N ILE A 18 12.48 -7.77 5.77
CA ILE A 18 11.23 -7.87 6.56
C ILE A 18 11.38 -8.87 7.71
N GLN A 19 11.99 -10.03 7.45
CA GLN A 19 12.22 -11.04 8.48
C GLN A 19 13.15 -10.50 9.57
N ASP A 20 14.26 -9.88 9.16
CA ASP A 20 15.22 -9.29 10.10
C ASP A 20 14.60 -8.22 10.97
N LEU A 21 13.78 -7.33 10.40
CA LEU A 21 13.07 -6.30 11.15
C LEU A 21 12.06 -6.87 12.16
N ARG A 22 11.56 -8.09 11.95
CA ARG A 22 10.60 -8.75 12.86
C ARG A 22 11.28 -9.51 13.98
N THR A 23 12.44 -10.12 13.72
CA THR A 23 13.05 -11.07 14.67
C THR A 23 14.27 -10.53 15.39
N ASN A 24 14.93 -9.50 14.86
CA ASN A 24 16.19 -9.00 15.39
C ASN A 24 16.04 -7.60 16.00
N ALA A 25 16.71 -7.39 17.14
CA ALA A 25 16.86 -6.05 17.69
C ALA A 25 17.77 -5.20 16.79
N ARG A 26 17.41 -3.94 16.58
CA ARG A 26 18.20 -2.98 15.79
C ARG A 26 18.92 -2.00 16.71
N ILE A 27 20.18 -1.71 16.38
CA ILE A 27 20.97 -0.69 17.08
C ILE A 27 20.68 0.66 16.42
N PHE A 28 20.15 1.61 17.19
CA PHE A 28 19.95 2.98 16.75
C PHE A 28 21.21 3.79 17.04
N GLN A 29 22.00 4.06 16.00
CA GLN A 29 23.17 4.95 16.10
C GLN A 29 22.83 6.41 15.81
N LEU A 30 21.59 6.71 15.38
CA LEU A 30 21.17 8.07 15.09
C LEU A 30 21.14 8.90 16.37
N SER A 31 22.01 9.91 16.41
CA SER A 31 22.14 10.86 17.51
C SER A 31 21.42 12.18 17.24
N LYS A 32 20.61 12.29 16.17
CA LYS A 32 19.88 13.51 15.81
C LYS A 32 18.40 13.26 15.58
N CYS A 33 17.58 14.19 16.05
CA CYS A 33 16.14 14.15 15.87
C CYS A 33 15.80 14.50 14.42
N THR A 34 14.96 13.70 13.78
CA THR A 34 14.56 13.92 12.38
C THR A 34 13.74 15.21 12.22
N ALA A 35 12.91 15.56 13.21
CA ALA A 35 12.04 16.75 13.14
C ALA A 35 12.77 18.08 13.37
N CYS A 36 13.67 18.15 14.36
CA CYS A 36 14.33 19.41 14.74
C CYS A 36 15.82 19.47 14.38
N THR A 37 16.40 18.36 13.90
CA THR A 37 17.81 18.20 13.49
C THR A 37 18.87 18.36 14.60
N PHE A 38 18.45 18.69 15.82
CA PHE A 38 19.32 18.74 16.99
C PHE A 38 19.67 17.35 17.51
N THR A 39 20.70 17.30 18.36
CA THR A 39 21.11 16.05 19.00
C THR A 39 19.99 15.47 19.85
N LEU A 40 19.74 14.18 19.70
CA LEU A 40 18.80 13.42 20.51
C LEU A 40 19.31 13.34 21.94
N ASP A 41 18.49 13.83 22.86
CA ASP A 41 18.60 13.58 24.28
C ASP A 41 17.39 12.73 24.74
N LEU A 42 17.50 12.20 25.95
CA LEU A 42 16.43 11.38 26.54
C LEU A 42 15.34 12.29 27.10
N PRO A 43 14.05 11.95 26.94
CA PRO A 43 13.52 10.73 26.32
C PRO A 43 13.40 10.81 24.78
N ALA A 44 13.83 9.75 24.11
CA ALA A 44 13.80 9.58 22.66
C ALA A 44 12.88 8.42 22.24
N VAL A 45 12.23 8.57 21.08
CA VAL A 45 11.41 7.54 20.44
C VAL A 45 12.06 7.14 19.13
N HIS A 46 12.26 5.84 18.94
CA HIS A 46 12.89 5.26 17.76
C HIS A 46 11.90 4.36 17.03
N PHE A 47 11.72 4.59 15.74
CA PHE A 47 10.90 3.76 14.87
C PHE A 47 11.76 2.77 14.09
N MET A 48 11.22 1.60 13.76
CA MET A 48 11.97 0.58 13.00
C MET A 48 12.31 1.00 11.56
N CYS A 49 11.72 2.09 11.05
CA CYS A 49 12.15 2.75 9.81
C CYS A 49 13.44 3.60 9.98
N MET A 50 14.13 3.48 11.12
CA MET A 50 15.36 4.21 11.47
C MET A 50 15.18 5.71 11.73
N HIS A 51 13.96 6.25 11.73
CA HIS A 51 13.71 7.61 12.18
C HIS A 51 13.63 7.71 13.70
N SER A 52 14.27 8.73 14.23
CA SER A 52 14.43 8.95 15.67
C SER A 52 14.01 10.36 16.02
N PHE A 53 13.24 10.51 17.09
CA PHE A 53 12.65 11.79 17.48
C PHE A 53 12.76 12.00 18.99
N HIS A 54 12.88 13.25 19.41
CA HIS A 54 12.59 13.59 20.80
C HIS A 54 11.13 13.31 21.09
N GLN A 55 10.80 12.82 22.29
CA GLN A 55 9.40 12.63 22.67
C GLN A 55 8.58 13.94 22.52
N ARG A 56 9.20 15.10 22.82
CA ARG A 56 8.58 16.43 22.63
C ARG A 56 8.33 16.80 21.16
N CYS A 57 9.15 16.33 20.23
CA CYS A 57 9.01 16.64 18.80
C CYS A 57 7.91 15.81 18.12
N LEU A 58 7.44 14.74 18.78
CA LEU A 58 6.46 13.81 18.22
C LEU A 58 5.00 14.24 18.52
N GLY A 59 4.79 15.06 19.56
CA GLY A 59 3.45 15.49 19.98
C GLY A 59 2.57 14.31 20.42
N ASP A 60 1.31 14.32 20.00
CA ASP A 60 0.32 13.27 20.32
C ASP A 60 0.38 12.04 19.36
N ASN A 61 1.28 12.04 18.37
CA ASN A 61 1.41 10.96 17.38
C ASN A 61 2.55 9.99 17.72
N ASP A 62 2.55 9.47 18.95
CA ASP A 62 3.60 8.58 19.46
C ASP A 62 3.60 7.16 18.86
N LYS A 63 2.59 6.84 18.05
CA LYS A 63 2.39 5.50 17.48
C LYS A 63 2.92 5.33 16.05
N GLU A 64 3.15 6.42 15.31
CA GLU A 64 3.54 6.37 13.89
C GLU A 64 4.66 7.36 13.59
N CYS A 65 5.56 6.97 12.69
CA CYS A 65 6.62 7.86 12.21
C CYS A 65 6.01 8.93 11.29
N PRO A 66 6.15 10.24 11.57
CA PRO A 66 5.54 11.29 10.76
C PRO A 66 6.09 11.38 9.33
N GLU A 67 7.34 10.97 9.12
CA GLU A 67 7.96 10.94 7.78
C GLU A 67 7.40 9.80 6.92
N CYS A 68 7.21 8.61 7.50
CA CYS A 68 6.80 7.42 6.75
C CYS A 68 5.27 7.20 6.75
N ALA A 69 4.53 7.79 7.68
CA ALA A 69 3.09 7.59 7.82
C ALA A 69 2.29 7.93 6.55
N PRO A 70 2.55 9.04 5.83
CA PRO A 70 1.79 9.38 4.63
C PRO A 70 1.91 8.30 3.54
N GLU A 71 3.13 7.86 3.27
CA GLU A 71 3.41 6.82 2.28
C GLU A 71 2.84 5.47 2.70
N TYR A 72 3.04 5.09 3.96
CA TYR A 72 2.50 3.85 4.51
C TYR A 72 0.98 3.78 4.40
N ARG A 73 0.28 4.87 4.71
CA ARG A 73 -1.19 4.96 4.58
C ARG A 73 -1.64 4.86 3.13
N ALA A 74 -0.93 5.50 2.19
CA ALA A 74 -1.23 5.39 0.77
C ALA A 74 -1.09 3.93 0.27
N VAL A 75 -0.03 3.23 0.66
CA VAL A 75 0.18 1.81 0.32
C VAL A 75 -0.90 0.92 0.92
N LEU A 76 -1.29 1.17 2.18
CA LEU A 76 -2.38 0.42 2.83
C LEU A 76 -3.72 0.63 2.12
N GLU A 77 -4.03 1.85 1.70
CA GLU A 77 -5.25 2.14 0.94
C GLU A 77 -5.24 1.39 -0.39
N MET A 78 -4.12 1.44 -1.13
CA MET A 78 -3.98 0.70 -2.40
C MET A 78 -4.19 -0.81 -2.18
N LYS A 79 -3.57 -1.40 -1.15
CA LYS A 79 -3.72 -2.82 -0.83
C LYS A 79 -5.16 -3.18 -0.45
N ASN A 80 -5.83 -2.35 0.36
CA ASN A 80 -7.23 -2.58 0.76
C ASN A 80 -8.14 -2.58 -0.48
N LEU A 81 -7.87 -1.65 -1.39
CA LEU A 81 -8.62 -1.48 -2.62
C LEU A 81 -8.40 -2.67 -3.59
N GLU A 82 -7.17 -3.17 -3.71
CA GLU A 82 -6.86 -4.43 -4.41
C GLU A 82 -7.57 -5.62 -3.75
N GLN A 83 -7.64 -5.70 -2.43
CA GLN A 83 -8.36 -6.79 -1.76
C GLN A 83 -9.87 -6.71 -2.02
N ASN A 84 -10.45 -5.51 -1.99
CA ASN A 84 -11.87 -5.29 -2.29
C ASN A 84 -12.21 -5.56 -3.76
N SER A 85 -11.24 -5.46 -4.68
CA SER A 85 -11.45 -5.82 -6.09
C SER A 85 -11.91 -7.26 -6.32
N LYS A 86 -11.58 -8.17 -5.37
CA LYS A 86 -12.00 -9.57 -5.42
C LYS A 86 -13.50 -9.73 -5.22
N ASN A 87 -14.18 -8.70 -4.71
CA ASN A 87 -15.62 -8.68 -4.51
C ASN A 87 -16.31 -7.95 -5.68
N GLN A 88 -16.37 -8.60 -6.85
CA GLN A 88 -17.00 -8.04 -8.06
C GLN A 88 -18.46 -7.60 -7.81
N ASP A 89 -19.19 -8.30 -6.95
CA ASP A 89 -20.57 -7.95 -6.58
C ASP A 89 -20.68 -6.59 -5.89
N GLN A 90 -19.69 -6.23 -5.05
CA GLN A 90 -19.66 -4.94 -4.38
C GLN A 90 -19.45 -3.80 -5.37
N PHE A 91 -18.61 -4.03 -6.39
CA PHE A 91 -18.43 -3.08 -7.49
C PHE A 91 -19.74 -2.86 -8.27
N PHE A 92 -20.41 -3.94 -8.71
CA PHE A 92 -21.68 -3.81 -9.44
C PHE A 92 -22.77 -3.16 -8.60
N GLN A 93 -22.82 -3.46 -7.30
CA GLN A 93 -23.73 -2.80 -6.35
C GLN A 93 -23.45 -1.30 -6.27
N GLN A 94 -22.18 -0.89 -6.15
CA GLN A 94 -21.77 0.51 -6.09
C GLN A 94 -22.12 1.25 -7.39
N VAL A 95 -21.87 0.63 -8.55
CA VAL A 95 -22.24 1.23 -9.85
C VAL A 95 -23.75 1.44 -9.95
N ARG A 96 -24.56 0.43 -9.58
CA ARG A 96 -26.03 0.50 -9.62
C ARG A 96 -26.64 1.50 -8.64
N THR A 97 -26.02 1.65 -7.47
CA THR A 97 -26.53 2.54 -6.39
C THR A 97 -26.03 3.99 -6.57
N SER A 98 -24.95 4.20 -7.32
CA SER A 98 -24.36 5.53 -7.50
C SER A 98 -25.18 6.42 -8.43
N LYS A 99 -25.18 7.73 -8.13
CA LYS A 99 -25.79 8.74 -9.00
C LYS A 99 -25.14 8.82 -10.39
N ASN A 100 -23.84 8.52 -10.45
CA ASN A 100 -23.03 8.54 -11.67
C ASN A 100 -22.16 7.27 -11.74
N GLY A 101 -22.67 6.19 -12.32
CA GLY A 101 -21.95 4.92 -12.47
C GLY A 101 -20.60 5.05 -13.19
N PHE A 102 -20.50 5.99 -14.15
CA PHE A 102 -19.25 6.27 -14.85
C PHE A 102 -18.13 6.78 -13.92
N SER A 103 -18.45 7.57 -12.89
CA SER A 103 -17.46 8.06 -11.93
C SER A 103 -16.88 6.92 -11.09
N VAL A 104 -17.72 5.94 -10.74
CA VAL A 104 -17.28 4.72 -10.05
C VAL A 104 -16.35 3.90 -10.95
N ILE A 105 -16.76 3.68 -12.21
CA ILE A 105 -15.95 2.93 -13.19
C ILE A 105 -14.59 3.62 -13.42
N ALA A 106 -14.59 4.94 -13.66
CA ALA A 106 -13.37 5.72 -13.88
C ALA A 106 -12.44 5.68 -12.65
N GLY A 107 -12.99 5.73 -11.44
CA GLY A 107 -12.24 5.59 -10.20
C GLY A 107 -11.58 4.22 -10.06
N TYR A 108 -12.32 3.14 -10.33
CA TYR A 108 -11.78 1.78 -10.28
C TYR A 108 -10.73 1.52 -11.36
N PHE A 109 -10.94 2.06 -12.57
CA PHE A 109 -9.99 1.96 -13.67
C PHE A 109 -8.70 2.74 -13.40
N GLY A 110 -8.80 4.00 -12.95
CA GLY A 110 -7.63 4.82 -12.60
C GLY A 110 -6.81 4.26 -11.43
N LYS A 111 -7.45 3.44 -10.59
CA LYS A 111 -6.81 2.72 -9.48
C LYS A 111 -6.24 1.36 -9.89
N GLY A 112 -6.28 1.00 -11.17
CA GLY A 112 -5.71 -0.24 -11.70
C GLY A 112 -6.47 -1.52 -11.33
N ILE A 113 -7.61 -1.39 -10.62
CA ILE A 113 -8.43 -2.50 -10.12
C ILE A 113 -9.02 -3.32 -11.26
N ILE A 114 -9.43 -2.63 -12.33
CA ILE A 114 -9.96 -3.23 -13.55
C ILE A 114 -8.84 -3.11 -14.59
N SER A 115 -7.85 -3.99 -14.50
CA SER A 115 -6.77 -4.06 -15.49
C SER A 115 -6.73 -5.44 -16.14
N LYS A 116 -7.04 -5.44 -17.44
CA LYS A 116 -7.01 -6.56 -18.39
C LYS A 116 -7.98 -7.70 -18.06
N THR A 117 -9.03 -7.78 -18.87
CA THR A 117 -9.77 -9.02 -19.08
C THR A 117 -8.77 -10.14 -19.36
N SER A 118 -8.61 -11.10 -18.43
CA SER A 118 -8.32 -12.45 -18.86
C SER A 118 -9.39 -12.79 -19.89
N ASN A 119 -8.99 -13.15 -21.11
CA ASN A 119 -9.90 -13.75 -22.09
C ASN A 119 -10.54 -14.97 -21.41
N GLY A 120 -11.72 -14.78 -20.80
CA GLY A 120 -12.68 -15.85 -20.60
C GLY A 120 -13.15 -16.31 -21.97
N PRO A 121 -13.42 -17.61 -22.14
CA PRO A 121 -13.73 -18.15 -23.46
C PRO A 121 -14.95 -17.41 -24.04
N ALA A 122 -14.76 -16.91 -25.24
CA ALA A 122 -15.84 -16.45 -26.10
C ALA A 122 -16.67 -17.68 -26.51
N GLU A 123 -17.59 -18.10 -25.65
CA GLU A 123 -18.57 -19.13 -25.99
C GLU A 123 -19.99 -18.56 -25.92
N ALA A 124 -20.45 -18.21 -27.12
CA ALA A 124 -21.76 -18.50 -27.67
C ALA A 124 -22.99 -18.09 -26.84
N LEU A 125 -23.52 -16.90 -27.16
CA LEU A 125 -24.96 -16.74 -27.32
C LEU A 125 -25.22 -16.16 -28.71
N ASN A 126 -25.17 -17.06 -29.70
CA ASN A 126 -25.81 -16.85 -30.99
C ASN A 126 -27.33 -16.98 -30.81
N SER A 127 -28.02 -15.93 -31.24
CA SER A 127 -29.26 -15.96 -32.01
C SER A 127 -30.48 -16.70 -31.44
N SER A 128 -31.55 -15.94 -31.14
CA SER A 128 -32.87 -16.19 -31.71
C SER A 128 -33.68 -14.88 -31.71
N SER A 129 -34.10 -14.49 -32.89
CA SER A 129 -35.13 -13.49 -33.15
C SER A 129 -36.53 -14.00 -32.76
N ASP A 130 -37.48 -13.06 -32.72
CA ASP A 130 -38.93 -13.25 -32.92
C ASP A 130 -39.78 -13.76 -31.74
N PHE A 131 -40.33 -12.83 -30.96
CA PHE A 131 -41.77 -12.50 -30.93
C PHE A 131 -42.00 -11.10 -30.37
#